data_AF-K6T1N8-F1
#
_entry.id   AF-K6T1N8-F1
#
_cell.length_a   1.000
_cell.length_b   1.000
_cell.length_c   1.000
_cell.angle_alpha   90.00
_cell.angle_beta   90.00
_cell.angle_gamma   90.00
#
_symmetry.space_group_name_H-M   'P 1'
#
loop_
_entity.id
_entity.type
_entity.pdbx_description
1 polymer ?
#
loop_
_entity_poly.entity_id
_entity_poly.type
_entity_poly.pdbx_seq_one_letter_code
_entity_poly.pdbx_strand_id
1 'polypeptide(L)'
;MRIWSEEEKSVYSYFQWFNKDEAYERIGRNVNLSVISINGSGLFTHNDRSAFINSCSGEIKKILEKYESIKNYKLYLFANVEIKNKNSRIERYKKVWKVLKSKWELEGFNSGSEIEIKSGEKAFFSSIAEFKVENLSTALEIVSSNPKVYSIIASKKEDVLSNKTITSISEVAFNKKNKYVDEIDYFNLSIHLCQQGDMVFRWGESSEEAEIAIILRSDIFRHFSDYARIEIV
;
A
#
# COMPACT_ATOMS: atom_id res chain seq x y z
N MET A 1 1.12 20.91 -13.58
CA MET A 1 1.49 19.65 -12.88
C MET A 1 2.90 19.22 -13.26
N ARG A 2 3.73 18.90 -12.27
CA ARG A 2 5.05 18.27 -12.45
C ARG A 2 4.99 16.87 -11.83
N ILE A 3 5.58 15.88 -12.50
CA ILE A 3 5.71 14.50 -12.01
C ILE A 3 7.18 14.09 -12.11
N TRP A 4 7.70 13.43 -11.08
CA TRP A 4 9.05 12.90 -11.07
C TRP A 4 9.12 11.65 -10.19
N SER A 5 10.19 10.87 -10.35
CA SER A 5 10.45 9.70 -9.52
C SER A 5 11.71 9.92 -8.69
N GLU A 6 11.70 9.37 -7.47
CA GLU A 6 12.88 9.34 -6.60
C GLU A 6 13.13 7.90 -6.17
N GLU A 7 14.40 7.57 -6.00
CA GLU A 7 14.83 6.28 -5.50
C GLU A 7 15.79 6.51 -4.34
N GLU A 8 15.47 5.96 -3.17
CA GLU A 8 16.32 6.06 -1.99
C GLU A 8 16.58 4.68 -1.39
N LYS A 9 17.85 4.41 -1.14
CA LYS A 9 18.33 3.12 -0.62
C LYS A 9 17.90 2.88 0.82
N SER A 10 17.54 3.93 1.55
CA SER A 10 17.18 3.85 2.96
C SER A 10 15.91 4.64 3.27
N VAL A 11 14.86 3.95 3.72
CA VAL A 11 13.63 4.60 4.21
C VAL A 11 13.89 5.60 5.34
N TYR A 12 14.96 5.40 6.14
CA TYR A 12 15.33 6.28 7.24
C TYR A 12 15.87 7.64 6.80
N SER A 13 16.39 7.77 5.57
CA SER A 13 16.83 9.07 5.03
C SER A 13 15.72 9.73 4.21
N TYR A 14 14.77 8.95 3.69
CA TYR A 14 13.68 9.44 2.87
C TYR A 14 12.50 9.97 3.70
N PHE A 15 11.99 9.17 4.64
CA PHE A 15 10.80 9.52 5.40
C PHE A 15 11.15 10.12 6.75
N GLN A 16 10.74 11.37 6.99
CA GLN A 16 10.91 12.01 8.30
C GLN A 16 10.19 11.27 9.45
N TRP A 17 9.12 10.54 9.13
CA TRP A 17 8.34 9.76 10.10
C TRP A 17 8.90 8.35 10.35
N PHE A 18 9.91 7.90 9.59
CA PHE A 18 10.46 6.55 9.70
C PHE A 18 11.78 6.57 10.47
N ASN A 19 11.76 6.16 11.74
CA ASN A 19 12.93 6.22 12.61
C ASN A 19 13.48 4.82 12.99
N LYS A 20 14.80 4.76 13.26
CA LYS A 20 15.52 3.50 13.56
C LYS A 20 15.18 2.95 14.94
N ASP A 21 15.10 3.82 15.93
CA ASP A 21 14.91 3.41 17.32
C ASP A 21 13.55 2.73 17.51
N GLU A 22 12.49 3.29 16.94
CA GLU A 22 11.15 2.70 16.94
C GLU A 22 11.09 1.37 16.18
N ALA A 23 11.84 1.23 15.08
CA ALA A 23 11.92 -0.05 14.38
C ALA A 23 12.54 -1.12 15.30
N TYR A 24 13.62 -0.76 16.01
CA TYR A 24 14.26 -1.62 16.99
C TYR A 24 13.32 -1.94 18.17
N GLU A 25 12.57 -0.98 18.69
CA GLU A 25 11.60 -1.19 19.77
C GLU A 25 10.44 -2.11 19.37
N ARG A 26 9.98 -2.02 18.12
CA ARG A 26 8.82 -2.78 17.64
C ARG A 26 9.15 -4.22 17.30
N ILE A 27 10.32 -4.49 16.71
CA ILE A 27 10.67 -5.83 16.19
C ILE A 27 12.07 -6.33 16.61
N GLY A 28 12.77 -5.61 17.50
CA GLY A 28 14.07 -6.02 18.06
C GLY A 28 15.26 -5.91 17.10
N ARG A 29 15.10 -5.26 15.94
CA ARG A 29 16.16 -5.11 14.95
C ARG A 29 15.92 -3.92 14.03
N ASN A 30 17.01 -3.40 13.46
CA ASN A 30 16.92 -2.46 12.34
C ASN A 30 16.44 -3.15 11.07
N VAL A 31 15.68 -2.42 10.24
CA VAL A 31 15.23 -2.91 8.95
C VAL A 31 16.10 -2.35 7.84
N ASN A 32 16.30 -3.12 6.78
CA ASN A 32 17.00 -2.67 5.58
C ASN A 32 15.97 -2.54 4.45
N LEU A 33 15.30 -1.39 4.44
CA LEU A 33 14.25 -1.07 3.47
C LEU A 33 14.67 0.13 2.63
N SER A 34 14.28 0.07 1.36
CA SER A 34 14.46 1.12 0.36
C SER A 34 13.09 1.58 -0.13
N VAL A 35 13.07 2.69 -0.86
CA VAL A 35 11.85 3.27 -1.40
C VAL A 35 12.06 3.73 -2.84
N ILE A 36 11.05 3.45 -3.66
CA ILE A 36 10.86 4.08 -4.97
C ILE A 36 9.59 4.91 -4.85
N SER A 37 9.66 6.21 -5.10
CA SER A 37 8.49 7.09 -5.04
C SER A 37 8.24 7.75 -6.38
N ILE A 38 6.96 7.99 -6.66
CA ILE A 38 6.51 8.82 -7.77
C ILE A 38 5.76 9.98 -7.14
N ASN A 39 6.26 11.18 -7.39
CA ASN A 39 5.83 12.41 -6.76
C ASN A 39 5.18 13.31 -7.81
N GLY A 40 4.15 14.03 -7.39
CA GLY A 40 3.41 14.99 -8.19
C GLY A 40 3.25 16.31 -7.44
N SER A 41 3.40 17.43 -8.13
CA SER A 41 3.11 18.77 -7.59
C SER A 41 2.34 19.63 -8.57
N GLY A 42 1.64 20.64 -8.03
CA GLY A 42 0.70 21.47 -8.78
C GLY A 42 -0.52 20.66 -9.25
N LEU A 43 -1.08 19.85 -8.34
CA LEU A 43 -2.28 19.03 -8.52
C LEU A 43 -3.53 19.81 -8.07
N PHE A 44 -3.83 20.91 -8.75
CA PHE A 44 -4.86 21.87 -8.34
C PHE A 44 -6.28 21.38 -8.63
N THR A 45 -6.45 20.50 -9.62
CA THR A 45 -7.77 20.05 -10.08
C THR A 45 -7.95 18.54 -9.96
N HIS A 46 -9.19 18.09 -10.03
CA HIS A 46 -9.48 16.66 -10.12
C HIS A 46 -8.82 16.02 -11.34
N ASN A 47 -8.80 16.72 -12.48
CA ASN A 47 -8.16 16.23 -13.71
C ASN A 47 -6.65 16.06 -13.52
N ASP A 48 -5.98 16.97 -12.81
CA ASP A 48 -4.55 16.82 -12.49
C ASP A 48 -4.31 15.57 -11.65
N ARG A 49 -5.17 15.32 -10.64
CA ARG A 49 -5.08 14.13 -9.79
C ARG A 49 -5.30 12.84 -10.58
N SER A 50 -6.28 12.79 -11.47
CA SER A 50 -6.50 11.62 -12.34
C SER A 50 -5.33 11.41 -13.31
N ALA A 51 -4.76 12.48 -13.87
CA ALA A 51 -3.58 12.39 -14.71
C ALA A 51 -2.34 11.91 -13.94
N PHE A 52 -2.19 12.34 -12.69
CA PHE A 52 -1.13 11.85 -11.79
C PHE A 52 -1.29 10.36 -11.48
N ILE A 53 -2.50 9.90 -11.14
CA ILE A 53 -2.78 8.48 -10.90
C ILE A 53 -2.45 7.62 -12.13
N ASN A 54 -2.85 8.06 -13.32
CA ASN A 54 -2.53 7.36 -14.57
C ASN A 54 -1.01 7.31 -14.82
N SER A 55 -0.31 8.40 -14.56
CA SER A 55 1.16 8.44 -14.67
C SER A 55 1.82 7.49 -13.67
N CYS A 56 1.34 7.46 -12.43
CA CYS A 56 1.80 6.53 -11.40
C CYS A 56 1.59 5.08 -11.83
N SER A 57 0.39 4.75 -12.34
CA SER A 57 0.07 3.41 -12.83
C SER A 57 1.01 3.00 -13.96
N GLY A 58 1.31 3.91 -14.89
CA GLY A 58 2.23 3.66 -16.00
C GLY A 58 3.67 3.40 -15.53
N GLU A 59 4.19 4.21 -14.63
CA GLU A 59 5.55 4.06 -14.09
C GLU A 59 5.68 2.78 -13.23
N ILE A 60 4.71 2.50 -12.36
CA ILE A 60 4.70 1.24 -11.58
C ILE A 60 4.64 0.02 -12.50
N LYS A 61 3.84 0.07 -13.57
CA LYS A 61 3.79 -1.02 -14.55
C LYS A 61 5.17 -1.25 -15.20
N LYS A 62 5.84 -0.19 -15.65
CA LYS A 62 7.20 -0.28 -16.20
C LYS A 62 8.18 -0.87 -15.19
N ILE A 63 8.09 -0.45 -13.92
CA ILE A 63 8.89 -1.01 -12.82
C ILE A 63 8.64 -2.52 -12.73
N LEU A 64 7.39 -2.96 -12.61
CA LEU A 64 7.03 -4.38 -12.49
C LEU A 64 7.46 -5.23 -13.69
N GLU A 65 7.42 -4.67 -14.90
CA GLU A 65 7.82 -5.37 -16.14
C GLU A 65 9.34 -5.41 -16.34
N LYS A 66 10.07 -4.38 -15.89
CA LYS A 66 11.51 -4.22 -16.13
C LYS A 66 12.36 -5.16 -15.29
N TYR A 67 11.94 -5.47 -14.06
CA TYR A 67 12.80 -6.19 -13.12
C TYR A 67 12.35 -7.65 -12.91
N GLU A 68 13.16 -8.59 -13.39
CA GLU A 68 12.84 -10.03 -13.28
C GLU A 68 12.66 -10.48 -11.83
N SER A 69 13.35 -9.84 -10.88
CA SER A 69 13.25 -10.12 -9.43
C SER A 69 11.84 -9.88 -8.87
N ILE A 70 11.02 -9.04 -9.54
CA ILE A 70 9.67 -8.67 -9.10
C ILE A 70 8.55 -9.19 -10.02
N LYS A 71 8.89 -9.87 -11.11
CA LYS A 71 7.93 -10.41 -12.09
C LYS A 71 6.92 -11.40 -11.53
N ASN A 72 7.30 -12.12 -10.47
CA ASN A 72 6.42 -13.11 -9.81
C ASN A 72 5.58 -12.50 -8.67
N TYR A 73 5.63 -11.17 -8.48
CA TYR A 73 4.76 -10.53 -7.50
C TYR A 73 3.34 -10.37 -8.07
N LYS A 74 2.36 -10.73 -7.26
CA LYS A 74 0.95 -10.41 -7.49
C LYS A 74 0.59 -9.15 -6.71
N LEU A 75 -0.36 -8.38 -7.23
CA LEU A 75 -0.82 -7.15 -6.63
C LEU A 75 -2.12 -7.39 -5.87
N TYR A 76 -2.21 -6.76 -4.70
CA TYR A 76 -3.28 -6.93 -3.75
C TYR A 76 -3.78 -5.59 -3.24
N LEU A 77 -5.08 -5.34 -3.35
CA LEU A 77 -5.74 -4.22 -2.71
C LEU A 77 -6.12 -4.64 -1.29
N PHE A 78 -5.46 -4.05 -0.30
CA PHE A 78 -5.80 -4.21 1.11
C PHE A 78 -6.81 -3.13 1.50
N ALA A 79 -7.99 -3.53 1.94
CA ALA A 79 -9.07 -2.60 2.19
C ALA A 79 -9.81 -2.84 3.50
N ASN A 80 -10.14 -1.73 4.17
CA ASN A 80 -10.73 -1.71 5.49
C ASN A 80 -11.88 -0.72 5.58
N VAL A 81 -12.94 -1.09 6.30
CA VAL A 81 -14.11 -0.24 6.55
C VAL A 81 -14.40 -0.26 8.04
N GLU A 82 -14.36 0.92 8.68
CA GLU A 82 -14.70 1.09 10.10
C GLU A 82 -16.17 0.72 10.37
N ILE A 83 -16.38 -0.01 11.45
CA ILE A 83 -17.70 -0.33 12.02
C ILE A 83 -17.97 0.66 13.15
N LYS A 84 -18.84 1.64 12.89
CA LYS A 84 -19.21 2.69 13.86
C LYS A 84 -20.29 2.20 14.82
N ASN A 85 -21.23 1.40 14.34
CA ASN A 85 -22.29 0.80 15.12
C ASN A 85 -22.45 -0.70 14.83
N LYS A 86 -21.89 -1.53 15.72
CA LYS A 86 -21.91 -3.00 15.63
C LYS A 86 -23.31 -3.63 15.63
N ASN A 87 -24.31 -2.91 16.13
CA ASN A 87 -25.70 -3.38 16.18
C ASN A 87 -26.50 -2.94 14.94
N SER A 88 -25.94 -2.08 14.10
CA SER A 88 -26.57 -1.63 12.86
C SER A 88 -26.58 -2.76 11.82
N ARG A 89 -27.79 -3.19 11.43
CA ARG A 89 -27.96 -4.13 10.30
C ARG A 89 -27.38 -3.57 9.00
N ILE A 90 -27.45 -2.24 8.81
CA ILE A 90 -26.93 -1.57 7.62
C ILE A 90 -25.41 -1.70 7.55
N GLU A 91 -24.70 -1.50 8.66
CA GLU A 91 -23.24 -1.61 8.68
C GLU A 91 -22.76 -3.04 8.50
N ARG A 92 -23.47 -4.03 9.08
CA ARG A 92 -23.15 -5.45 8.85
C ARG A 92 -23.35 -5.89 7.40
N TYR A 93 -24.22 -5.20 6.65
CA TYR A 93 -24.43 -5.43 5.23
C TYR A 93 -23.43 -4.66 4.34
N LYS A 94 -23.07 -3.43 4.71
CA LYS A 94 -22.12 -2.57 3.99
C LYS A 94 -20.68 -2.82 4.44
N LYS A 95 -20.20 -4.03 4.22
CA LYS A 95 -18.79 -4.41 4.42
C LYS A 95 -17.88 -3.84 3.31
N VAL A 96 -16.60 -4.23 3.31
CA VAL A 96 -15.55 -3.75 2.38
C VAL A 96 -16.02 -3.76 0.93
N TRP A 97 -16.40 -4.92 0.40
CA TRP A 97 -16.65 -5.05 -1.04
C TRP A 97 -17.95 -4.35 -1.47
N LYS A 98 -18.96 -4.30 -0.58
CA LYS A 98 -20.19 -3.57 -0.87
C LYS A 98 -19.96 -2.05 -0.90
N VAL A 99 -19.09 -1.54 -0.02
CA VAL A 99 -18.71 -0.12 0.00
C VAL A 99 -17.91 0.23 -1.25
N LEU A 100 -16.91 -0.55 -1.62
CA LEU A 100 -16.09 -0.27 -2.80
C LEU A 100 -16.90 -0.38 -4.10
N LYS A 101 -17.71 -1.43 -4.27
CA LYS A 101 -18.57 -1.60 -5.47
C LYS A 101 -19.66 -0.53 -5.64
N SER A 102 -19.90 0.29 -4.63
CA SER A 102 -20.85 1.43 -4.74
C SER A 102 -20.25 2.65 -5.44
N LYS A 103 -18.93 2.66 -5.66
CA LYS A 103 -18.18 3.79 -6.21
C LYS A 103 -17.27 3.41 -7.37
N TRP A 104 -16.75 2.18 -7.39
CA TRP A 104 -15.81 1.70 -8.40
C TRP A 104 -16.29 0.39 -9.03
N GLU A 105 -15.97 0.24 -10.32
CA GLU A 105 -16.07 -1.03 -11.01
C GLU A 105 -14.88 -1.91 -10.62
N LEU A 106 -15.17 -3.07 -10.03
CA LEU A 106 -14.13 -3.98 -9.51
C LEU A 106 -13.98 -5.23 -10.38
N GLU A 107 -14.24 -5.11 -11.68
CA GLU A 107 -13.99 -6.21 -12.61
C GLU A 107 -12.50 -6.56 -12.63
N GLY A 108 -12.18 -7.85 -12.55
CA GLY A 108 -10.79 -8.33 -12.45
C GLY A 108 -10.15 -8.21 -11.06
N PHE A 109 -10.91 -7.85 -10.02
CA PHE A 109 -10.49 -7.99 -8.62
C PHE A 109 -11.02 -9.29 -8.01
N ASN A 110 -10.12 -10.23 -7.70
CA ASN A 110 -10.45 -11.47 -7.00
C ASN A 110 -10.49 -11.24 -5.49
N SER A 111 -11.68 -11.00 -4.96
CA SER A 111 -11.93 -10.66 -3.56
C SER A 111 -11.78 -11.86 -2.62
N GLY A 112 -10.94 -11.73 -1.60
CA GLY A 112 -10.87 -12.66 -0.47
C GLY A 112 -12.03 -12.48 0.51
N SER A 113 -11.99 -13.26 1.60
CA SER A 113 -13.01 -13.18 2.66
C SER A 113 -12.99 -11.84 3.39
N GLU A 114 -14.15 -11.41 3.88
CA GLU A 114 -14.28 -10.24 4.74
C GLU A 114 -14.33 -10.67 6.21
N ILE A 115 -13.37 -10.22 7.01
CA ILE A 115 -13.25 -10.56 8.42
C ILE A 115 -13.47 -9.33 9.30
N GLU A 116 -13.98 -9.52 10.52
CA GLU A 116 -14.08 -8.45 11.52
C GLU A 116 -12.81 -8.47 12.39
N ILE A 117 -12.13 -7.33 12.47
CA ILE A 117 -10.95 -7.12 13.30
C ILE A 117 -11.27 -6.07 14.36
N LYS A 118 -10.78 -6.26 15.59
CA LYS A 118 -10.90 -5.28 16.67
C LYS A 118 -9.52 -4.73 17.02
N SER A 119 -9.38 -3.41 16.99
CA SER A 119 -8.17 -2.73 17.43
C SER A 119 -8.53 -1.68 18.48
N GLY A 120 -8.17 -1.96 19.73
CA GLY A 120 -8.63 -1.17 20.87
C GLY A 120 -10.17 -1.17 20.95
N GLU A 121 -10.76 0.02 20.93
CA GLU A 121 -12.22 0.21 20.93
C GLU A 121 -12.84 0.20 19.52
N LYS A 122 -12.00 0.31 18.47
CA LYS A 122 -12.43 0.33 17.08
C LYS A 122 -12.61 -1.09 16.53
N ALA A 123 -13.48 -1.21 15.54
CA ALA A 123 -13.64 -2.44 14.78
C ALA A 123 -13.72 -2.12 13.30
N PHE A 124 -13.19 -3.03 12.48
CA PHE A 124 -13.12 -2.89 11.03
C PHE A 124 -13.60 -4.17 10.38
N PHE A 125 -14.30 -4.06 9.25
CA PHE A 125 -14.27 -5.12 8.26
C PHE A 125 -13.00 -4.96 7.43
N SER A 126 -12.22 -6.02 7.34
CA SER A 126 -10.98 -6.06 6.56
C SER A 126 -11.07 -7.14 5.49
N SER A 127 -10.50 -6.87 4.33
CA SER A 127 -10.35 -7.85 3.27
C SER A 127 -9.20 -7.48 2.32
N ILE A 128 -8.82 -8.44 1.48
CA ILE A 128 -7.82 -8.26 0.44
C ILE A 128 -8.39 -8.78 -0.88
N ALA A 129 -8.16 -8.06 -1.98
CA ALA A 129 -8.43 -8.56 -3.32
C ALA A 129 -7.16 -8.61 -4.16
N GLU A 130 -6.93 -9.72 -4.85
CA GLU A 130 -5.90 -9.80 -5.88
C GLU A 130 -6.38 -9.09 -7.15
N PHE A 131 -5.49 -8.36 -7.83
CA PHE A 131 -5.78 -7.74 -9.11
C PHE A 131 -4.56 -7.80 -10.03
N LYS A 132 -4.80 -7.69 -11.34
CA LYS A 132 -3.74 -7.63 -12.35
C LYS A 132 -3.27 -6.20 -12.58
N VAL A 133 -2.06 -6.03 -13.12
CA VAL A 133 -1.44 -4.71 -13.34
C VAL A 133 -2.29 -3.77 -14.21
N GLU A 134 -3.16 -4.31 -15.07
CA GLU A 134 -4.10 -3.51 -15.88
C GLU A 134 -5.11 -2.73 -15.04
N ASN A 135 -5.43 -3.21 -13.84
CA ASN A 135 -6.38 -2.59 -12.90
C ASN A 135 -5.68 -1.67 -11.89
N LEU A 136 -4.39 -1.37 -12.07
CA LEU A 136 -3.62 -0.60 -11.11
C LEU A 136 -4.09 0.85 -10.97
N SER A 137 -4.55 1.49 -12.05
CA SER A 137 -5.13 2.84 -11.98
C SER A 137 -6.35 2.86 -11.05
N THR A 138 -7.28 1.92 -11.20
CA THR A 138 -8.46 1.79 -10.31
C THR A 138 -8.05 1.51 -8.86
N ALA A 139 -7.06 0.64 -8.63
CA ALA A 139 -6.56 0.40 -7.28
C ALA A 139 -5.95 1.66 -6.64
N LEU A 140 -5.19 2.45 -7.42
CA LEU A 140 -4.63 3.72 -6.98
C LEU A 140 -5.70 4.79 -6.72
N GLU A 141 -6.76 4.85 -7.54
CA GLU A 141 -7.92 5.70 -7.28
C GLU A 141 -8.57 5.36 -5.94
N ILE A 142 -8.80 4.07 -5.66
CA ILE A 142 -9.34 3.60 -4.38
C ILE A 142 -8.43 4.03 -3.24
N VAL A 143 -7.12 3.76 -3.32
CA VAL A 143 -6.16 4.13 -2.27
C VAL A 143 -6.12 5.64 -2.05
N SER A 144 -6.03 6.44 -3.11
CA SER A 144 -6.01 7.90 -3.02
C SER A 144 -7.28 8.48 -2.41
N SER A 145 -8.42 7.80 -2.55
CA SER A 145 -9.69 8.27 -2.00
C SER A 145 -9.75 8.21 -0.47
N ASN A 146 -8.99 7.29 0.14
CA ASN A 146 -8.84 7.20 1.58
C ASN A 146 -7.59 6.38 1.97
N PRO A 147 -6.39 7.00 1.93
CA PRO A 147 -5.13 6.29 2.16
C PRO A 147 -4.96 5.81 3.61
N LYS A 148 -5.84 6.26 4.51
CA LYS A 148 -5.88 5.85 5.91
C LYS A 148 -6.36 4.41 6.09
N VAL A 149 -7.15 3.87 5.17
CA VAL A 149 -7.79 2.55 5.33
C VAL A 149 -7.62 1.63 4.12
N TYR A 150 -7.05 2.16 3.04
CA TYR A 150 -6.76 1.43 1.81
C TYR A 150 -5.27 1.53 1.48
N SER A 151 -4.69 0.42 1.02
CA SER A 151 -3.30 0.34 0.56
C SER A 151 -3.16 -0.75 -0.51
N ILE A 152 -2.06 -0.73 -1.25
CA ILE A 152 -1.67 -1.83 -2.14
C ILE A 152 -0.50 -2.58 -1.52
N ILE A 153 -0.55 -3.90 -1.62
CA ILE A 153 0.53 -4.80 -1.23
C ILE A 153 0.93 -5.59 -2.47
N ALA A 154 2.23 -5.78 -2.70
CA ALA A 154 2.70 -6.77 -3.65
C ALA A 154 3.33 -7.94 -2.89
N SER A 155 2.98 -9.17 -3.28
CA SER A 155 3.52 -10.37 -2.63
C SER A 155 3.75 -11.51 -3.62
N LYS A 156 4.71 -12.38 -3.30
CA LYS A 156 4.92 -13.69 -3.95
C LYS A 156 4.16 -14.83 -3.28
N LYS A 157 3.50 -14.57 -2.15
CA LYS A 157 2.78 -15.58 -1.38
C LYS A 157 1.49 -15.96 -2.10
N GLU A 158 1.16 -17.24 -2.08
CA GLU A 158 -0.07 -17.75 -2.72
C GLU A 158 -1.30 -17.67 -1.79
N ASP A 159 -1.10 -17.54 -0.48
CA ASP A 159 -2.14 -17.59 0.56
C ASP A 159 -2.58 -16.22 1.08
N VAL A 160 -2.30 -15.14 0.34
CA VAL A 160 -2.60 -13.75 0.75
C VAL A 160 -4.10 -13.53 0.97
N LEU A 161 -4.96 -14.19 0.19
CA LEU A 161 -6.41 -14.09 0.31
C LEU A 161 -7.00 -14.96 1.44
N SER A 162 -6.16 -15.72 2.16
CA SER A 162 -6.63 -16.56 3.26
C SER A 162 -7.04 -15.73 4.48
N ASN A 163 -8.05 -16.20 5.22
CA ASN A 163 -8.51 -15.51 6.45
C ASN A 163 -7.35 -15.26 7.43
N LYS A 164 -6.41 -16.22 7.53
CA LYS A 164 -5.25 -16.11 8.42
C LYS A 164 -4.35 -14.94 8.00
N THR A 165 -4.02 -14.84 6.71
CA THR A 165 -3.15 -13.77 6.20
C THR A 165 -3.83 -12.41 6.26
N ILE A 166 -5.11 -12.32 5.90
CA ILE A 166 -5.89 -11.09 6.03
C ILE A 166 -5.91 -10.63 7.50
N THR A 167 -6.17 -11.56 8.45
CA THR A 167 -6.15 -11.24 9.89
C THR A 167 -4.80 -10.69 10.32
N SER A 168 -3.72 -11.39 9.97
CA SER A 168 -2.37 -10.99 10.35
C SER A 168 -1.97 -9.63 9.77
N ILE A 169 -2.29 -9.35 8.50
CA ILE A 169 -2.01 -8.05 7.87
C ILE A 169 -2.82 -6.95 8.54
N SER A 170 -4.10 -7.18 8.83
CA SER A 170 -4.95 -6.21 9.51
C SER A 170 -4.49 -5.89 10.93
N GLU A 171 -4.07 -6.89 11.70
CA GLU A 171 -3.54 -6.68 13.06
C GLU A 171 -2.23 -5.88 13.05
N VAL A 172 -1.39 -6.08 12.04
CA VAL A 172 -0.18 -5.28 11.84
C VAL A 172 -0.53 -3.84 11.45
N ALA A 173 -1.45 -3.66 10.50
CA ALA A 173 -1.87 -2.35 10.00
C ALA A 173 -2.57 -1.51 11.06
N PHE A 174 -3.47 -2.11 11.85
CA PHE A 174 -4.24 -1.43 12.90
C PHE A 174 -3.79 -1.92 14.27
N ASN A 175 -2.57 -1.58 14.66
CA ASN A 175 -2.01 -1.98 15.95
C ASN A 175 -2.26 -0.92 17.03
N LYS A 176 -2.28 -1.34 18.30
CA LYS A 176 -2.53 -0.45 19.45
C LYS A 176 -1.41 0.53 19.76
N LYS A 177 -0.21 0.34 19.19
CA LYS A 177 0.92 1.26 19.38
C LYS A 177 0.81 2.47 18.44
N ASN A 178 -0.03 2.40 17.40
CA ASN A 178 -0.25 3.53 16.53
C ASN A 178 -0.99 4.65 17.28
N LYS A 179 -0.50 5.88 17.13
CA LYS A 179 -1.15 7.08 17.66
C LYS A 179 -2.55 7.28 17.06
N TYR A 180 -2.73 6.90 15.80
CA TYR A 180 -3.99 7.00 15.06
C TYR A 180 -4.57 5.59 14.85
N VAL A 181 -5.31 5.10 15.84
CA VAL A 181 -5.83 3.71 15.87
C VAL A 181 -6.79 3.36 14.73
N ASP A 182 -7.27 4.37 13.99
CA ASP A 182 -8.16 4.27 12.84
C ASP A 182 -7.47 4.41 11.49
N GLU A 183 -6.14 4.52 11.49
CA GLU A 183 -5.33 4.65 10.27
C GLU A 183 -4.34 3.49 10.15
N ILE A 184 -4.05 3.09 8.91
CA ILE A 184 -2.99 2.14 8.59
C ILE A 184 -1.66 2.69 9.12
N ASP A 185 -1.06 1.95 10.03
CA ASP A 185 0.29 2.17 10.50
C ASP A 185 1.29 1.69 9.44
N TYR A 186 1.58 2.55 8.46
CA TYR A 186 2.51 2.24 7.38
C TYR A 186 3.92 1.92 7.88
N PHE A 187 4.33 2.47 9.03
CA PHE A 187 5.60 2.11 9.67
C PHE A 187 5.57 0.63 10.07
N ASN A 188 4.56 0.23 10.86
CA ASN A 188 4.42 -1.16 11.30
C ASN A 188 4.24 -2.13 10.14
N LEU A 189 3.40 -1.75 9.18
CA LEU A 189 3.11 -2.55 8.00
C LEU A 189 4.38 -2.82 7.20
N SER A 190 5.19 -1.79 6.96
CA SER A 190 6.42 -1.91 6.19
C SER A 190 7.49 -2.74 6.91
N ILE A 191 7.72 -2.52 8.22
CA ILE A 191 8.75 -3.29 8.95
C ILE A 191 8.39 -4.77 9.07
N HIS A 192 7.11 -5.15 9.06
CA HIS A 192 6.69 -6.55 9.15
C HIS A 192 6.61 -7.22 7.79
N LEU A 193 5.94 -6.60 6.81
CA LEU A 193 5.69 -7.23 5.50
C LEU A 193 6.93 -7.20 4.61
N CYS A 194 7.61 -6.06 4.51
CA CYS A 194 8.76 -5.94 3.61
C CYS A 194 9.94 -6.83 4.05
N GLN A 195 10.08 -7.12 5.35
CA GLN A 195 11.08 -8.08 5.82
C GLN A 195 10.81 -9.51 5.32
N GLN A 196 9.54 -9.87 5.14
CA GLN A 196 9.12 -11.15 4.57
C GLN A 196 9.20 -11.17 3.04
N GLY A 197 9.70 -10.09 2.43
CA GLY A 197 9.85 -9.94 0.99
C GLY A 197 8.63 -9.36 0.29
N ASP A 198 7.61 -8.90 1.00
CA ASP A 198 6.49 -8.19 0.39
C ASP A 198 6.87 -6.74 0.05
N MET A 199 6.03 -6.04 -0.70
CA MET A 199 6.15 -4.59 -0.95
C MET A 199 4.90 -3.89 -0.47
N VAL A 200 5.05 -2.72 0.15
CA VAL A 200 3.95 -1.92 0.65
C VAL A 200 3.89 -0.61 -0.13
N PHE A 201 2.71 -0.29 -0.64
CA PHE A 201 2.45 0.93 -1.38
C PHE A 201 1.75 1.92 -0.45
N ARG A 202 2.39 3.06 -0.23
CA ARG A 202 1.88 4.13 0.62
C ARG A 202 1.52 5.32 -0.25
N TRP A 203 0.27 5.77 -0.17
CA TRP A 203 -0.13 7.04 -0.75
C TRP A 203 0.02 8.15 0.28
N GLY A 204 0.70 9.22 -0.12
CA GLY A 204 0.82 10.46 0.62
C GLY A 204 0.22 11.60 -0.16
N GLU A 205 -0.40 12.54 0.52
CA GLU A 205 -0.85 13.76 -0.14
C GLU A 205 -0.77 14.96 0.80
N SER A 206 -0.56 16.11 0.17
CA SER A 206 -0.77 17.43 0.72
C SER A 206 -1.74 18.18 -0.23
N SER A 207 -2.03 19.46 0.03
CA SER A 207 -3.03 20.23 -0.73
C SER A 207 -2.86 20.09 -2.26
N GLU A 208 -1.64 20.30 -2.76
CA GLU A 208 -1.32 20.38 -4.19
C GLU A 208 -0.26 19.36 -4.62
N GLU A 209 0.12 18.47 -3.71
CA GLU A 209 1.14 17.45 -3.94
C GLU A 209 0.61 16.07 -3.57
N ALA A 210 1.09 15.06 -4.28
CA ALA A 210 0.80 13.68 -3.95
C ALA A 210 2.01 12.81 -4.24
N GLU A 211 2.09 11.69 -3.54
CA GLU A 211 3.15 10.70 -3.61
C GLU A 211 2.52 9.32 -3.60
N ILE A 212 2.99 8.44 -4.47
CA ILE A 212 2.91 6.99 -4.24
C ILE A 212 4.32 6.46 -4.00
N ALA A 213 4.54 5.88 -2.83
CA ALA A 213 5.81 5.29 -2.44
C ALA A 213 5.69 3.77 -2.35
N ILE A 214 6.62 3.07 -2.99
CA ILE A 214 6.79 1.62 -2.92
C ILE A 214 7.92 1.34 -1.94
N ILE A 215 7.57 0.77 -0.78
CA ILE A 215 8.52 0.39 0.26
C ILE A 215 8.82 -1.10 0.11
N LEU A 216 10.10 -1.44 0.03
CA LEU A 216 10.57 -2.79 -0.23
C LEU A 216 11.91 -3.06 0.46
N ARG A 217 12.27 -4.34 0.57
CA ARG A 217 13.57 -4.72 1.11
C ARG A 217 14.70 -4.29 0.17
N SER A 218 15.82 -3.83 0.74
CA SER A 218 16.89 -3.22 -0.05
C SER A 218 17.64 -4.17 -0.99
N ASP A 219 17.63 -5.47 -0.73
CA ASP A 219 18.17 -6.48 -1.64
C ASP A 219 17.32 -6.59 -2.92
N ILE A 220 15.98 -6.53 -2.78
CA ILE A 220 15.06 -6.45 -3.91
C ILE A 220 15.34 -5.15 -4.68
N PHE A 221 15.55 -4.03 -3.96
CA PHE A 221 15.92 -2.73 -4.53
C PHE A 221 17.26 -2.72 -5.29
N ARG A 222 18.30 -3.44 -4.85
CA ARG A 222 19.61 -3.44 -5.55
C ARG A 222 19.51 -3.95 -6.99
N HIS A 223 18.57 -4.84 -7.27
CA HIS A 223 18.27 -5.27 -8.64
C HIS A 223 17.72 -4.14 -9.52
N PHE A 224 17.25 -3.02 -8.95
CA PHE A 224 16.83 -1.84 -9.68
C PHE A 224 18.02 -0.99 -10.13
N SER A 225 19.00 -0.80 -9.23
CA SER A 225 20.14 0.09 -9.45
C SER A 225 21.26 -0.50 -10.31
N ASP A 226 21.40 -1.84 -10.37
CA ASP A 226 22.49 -2.49 -11.10
C ASP A 226 22.28 -2.48 -12.63
N TYR A 227 21.04 -2.34 -13.11
CA TYR A 227 20.74 -2.21 -14.55
C TYR A 227 20.81 -0.77 -15.07
N ALA A 228 20.69 0.25 -14.21
CA ALA A 228 20.84 1.65 -14.62
C ALA A 228 22.29 2.03 -14.95
N ARG A 229 23.27 1.16 -14.64
CA ARG A 229 24.70 1.38 -14.93
C ARG A 229 25.19 0.71 -16.23
N ILE A 230 24.35 -0.04 -16.94
CA ILE A 230 24.76 -0.82 -18.12
C ILE A 230 24.46 -0.07 -19.44
N GLU A 231 23.68 1.00 -19.44
CA GLU A 231 23.38 1.81 -20.65
C GLU A 231 24.05 3.19 -20.64
N ILE A 232 25.38 3.23 -20.43
CA ILE A 232 26.20 4.37 -20.89
C ILE A 232 27.45 3.79 -21.57
N VAL A 233 27.33 3.48 -22.87
CA VAL A 233 28.42 3.48 -23.85
C VAL A 233 27.90 4.12 -25.12
#